data_AF-A0A6A4GXF1-F1
#
_entry.id   AF-A0A6A4GXF1-F1
#
_cell.length_a   1.000
_cell.length_b   1.000
_cell.length_c   1.000
_cell.angle_alpha   90.00
_cell.angle_beta   90.00
_cell.angle_gamma   90.00
#
_symmetry.space_group_name_H-M   'P 1'
#
loop_
_entity.id
_entity.type
_entity.pdbx_description
1 polymer ?
#
loop_
_entity_poly.entity_id
_entity_poly.type
_entity_poly.pdbx_seq_one_letter_code
_entity_poly.pdbx_strand_id
1 'polypeptide(L)' 'MGNQKISQDMKYTALRMWESGWDLDDICSVLVVSPSSMYRWRAILEEFGDVN' A
#
# COMPACT_ATOMS: atom_id res chain seq x y z
N MET A 1 8.24 19.02 -2.60
CA MET A 1 7.86 17.63 -2.28
C MET A 1 6.36 17.62 -2.03
N GLY A 2 5.60 17.40 -3.10
CA GLY A 2 4.15 17.52 -3.06
C GLY A 2 3.52 16.32 -2.38
N ASN A 3 2.53 16.56 -1.53
CA ASN A 3 1.59 15.54 -1.09
C ASN A 3 0.78 15.07 -2.30
N GLN A 4 1.36 14.28 -3.20
CA GLN A 4 0.59 13.48 -4.13
C GLN A 4 -0.15 12.46 -3.26
N LYS A 5 -1.42 12.74 -2.99
CA LYS A 5 -2.32 11.77 -2.37
C LYS A 5 -2.30 10.53 -3.25
N ILE A 6 -1.60 9.50 -2.78
CA ILE A 6 -1.75 8.16 -3.36
C ILE A 6 -3.22 7.82 -3.19
N SER A 7 -3.86 7.58 -4.33
CA SER A 7 -5.29 7.30 -4.39
C SER A 7 -5.60 6.03 -3.60
N GLN A 8 -6.75 5.99 -2.92
CA GLN A 8 -7.10 4.84 -2.07
C GLN A 8 -7.12 3.53 -2.87
N ASP A 9 -7.55 3.57 -4.13
CA ASP A 9 -7.51 2.41 -5.04
C ASP A 9 -6.10 1.82 -5.18
N MET A 10 -5.08 2.67 -5.19
CA MET A 10 -3.69 2.26 -5.34
C MET A 10 -3.17 1.62 -4.05
N LYS A 11 -3.59 2.13 -2.88
CA LYS A 11 -3.30 1.50 -1.58
C LYS A 11 -3.94 0.11 -1.50
N TYR A 12 -5.21 -0.02 -1.88
CA TYR A 12 -5.92 -1.31 -1.92
C TYR A 12 -5.31 -2.28 -2.92
N THR A 13 -4.90 -1.80 -4.09
CA THR A 13 -4.22 -2.62 -5.11
C THR A 13 -2.91 -3.17 -4.57
N ALA A 14 -2.10 -2.33 -3.91
CA ALA A 14 -0.85 -2.73 -3.30
C ALA A 14 -1.04 -3.81 -2.22
N LEU A 15 -2.00 -3.61 -1.32
CA LEU A 15 -2.33 -4.58 -0.27
C LEU A 15 -2.87 -5.89 -0.86
N ARG A 16 -3.68 -5.83 -1.91
CA ARG A 16 -4.23 -7.03 -2.58
C ARG A 16 -3.15 -7.81 -3.34
N MET A 17 -2.17 -7.14 -3.94
CA MET A 17 -0.99 -7.79 -4.51
C MET A 17 -0.21 -8.53 -3.42
N TRP A 18 0.00 -7.88 -2.27
CA TRP A 18 0.69 -8.48 -1.14
C TRP A 18 -0.05 -9.72 -0.58
N GLU A 19 -1.37 -9.64 -0.42
CA GLU A 19 -2.22 -10.79 -0.03
C GLU A 19 -2.22 -11.91 -1.08
N SER A 20 -2.01 -11.58 -2.36
CA SER A 20 -1.86 -12.57 -3.43
C SER A 20 -0.49 -13.27 -3.42
N GLY A 21 0.38 -12.95 -2.45
CA GLY A 21 1.70 -13.54 -2.28
C GLY A 21 2.81 -12.85 -3.07
N TRP A 22 2.57 -11.64 -3.59
CA TRP A 22 3.62 -10.86 -4.24
C TRP A 22 4.62 -10.33 -3.22
N ASP A 23 5.87 -10.21 -3.67
CA ASP A 23 6.96 -9.72 -2.84
C ASP A 23 6.86 -8.20 -2.65
N LEU A 24 7.19 -7.73 -1.44
CA LEU A 24 7.07 -6.31 -1.08
C LEU A 24 7.96 -5.41 -1.95
N ASP A 25 9.14 -5.90 -2.31
CA ASP A 25 10.11 -5.17 -3.15
C ASP A 25 9.57 -4.98 -4.57
N ASP A 26 8.94 -6.02 -5.13
CA ASP A 26 8.36 -5.97 -6.48
C ASP A 26 7.14 -5.02 -6.51
N ILE A 27 6.25 -5.11 -5.52
CA ILE A 27 5.11 -4.20 -5.37
C ILE A 27 5.58 -2.75 -5.18
N CYS A 28 6.61 -2.55 -4.35
CA CYS A 28 7.26 -1.25 -4.11
C CYS A 28 7.79 -0.65 -5.41
N SER A 29 8.44 -1.47 -6.24
CA SER A 29 8.99 -1.07 -7.54
C SER A 29 7.88 -0.74 -8.55
N VAL A 30 6.87 -1.61 -8.69
CA VAL A 30 5.76 -1.47 -9.64
C VAL A 30 4.88 -0.26 -9.33
N LEU A 31 4.55 -0.05 -8.06
CA LEU A 31 3.66 1.04 -7.64
C LEU A 31 4.42 2.31 -7.24
N VAL A 32 5.76 2.27 -7.22
CA VAL A 32 6.63 3.38 -6.81
C VAL A 32 6.28 3.86 -5.39
N VAL A 33 6.01 2.90 -4.49
CA VAL A 33 5.60 3.14 -3.11
C VAL A 33 6.66 2.62 -2.17
N SER A 34 6.96 3.32 -1.06
CA SER A 34 7.93 2.78 -0.10
C SER A 34 7.36 1.59 0.69
N PRO A 35 8.18 0.60 1.07
CA PRO A 35 7.74 -0.54 1.86
C PRO A 35 7.18 -0.10 3.23
N SER A 36 7.72 0.98 3.80
CA SER A 36 7.19 1.60 5.03
C SER A 36 5.76 2.13 4.88
N SER A 37 5.35 2.58 3.68
CA SER A 37 3.96 2.95 3.40
C SER A 37 3.05 1.73 3.37
N MET A 38 3.52 0.60 2.82
CA MET A 38 2.78 -0.67 2.80
C MET A 38 2.47 -1.17 4.20
N TYR A 39 3.47 -1.20 5.09
CA TYR A 39 3.25 -1.57 6.49
C TYR A 39 2.26 -0.64 7.19
N ARG A 40 2.33 0.67 6.93
CA ARG A 40 1.36 1.64 7.46
C ARG A 40 -0.05 1.37 6.94
N TRP A 41 -0.23 1.14 5.65
CA TRP A 41 -1.54 0.86 5.08
C TRP A 41 -2.14 -0.43 5.63
N ARG A 42 -1.32 -1.46 5.82
CA ARG A 42 -1.75 -2.71 6.45
C ARG A 42 -2.21 -2.47 7.89
N ALA A 43 -1.42 -1.76 8.69
CA ALA A 43 -1.78 -1.43 10.06
C ALA A 43 -3.08 -0.61 10.14
N ILE A 44 -3.25 0.38 9.26
CA ILE A 44 -4.47 1.19 9.18
C ILE A 44 -5.66 0.32 8.73
N LEU A 45 -5.48 -0.58 7.76
CA LEU A 45 -6.53 -1.50 7.34
C LEU A 45 -6.95 -2.45 8.48
N GLU A 46 -5.99 -2.97 9.25
CA GLU A 46 -6.28 -3.85 10.39
C GLU A 46 -6.95 -3.10 11.56
N GLU A 47 -6.57 -1.85 11.85
CA GLU A 47 -7.18 -1.06 12.92
C GLU A 47 -8.55 -0.47 12.54
N PHE A 48 -8.68 0.07 11.33
CA PHE A 48 -9.84 0.88 10.93
C PHE A 48 -10.75 0.19 9.90
N GLY A 49 -10.30 -0.93 9.31
CA GLY A 49 -11.02 -1.60 8.22
C GLY A 49 -10.97 -0.86 6.88
N ASP A 50 -10.31 0.30 6.81
CA ASP A 50 -10.24 1.17 5.63
C ASP A 50 -8.91 1.93 5.59
N VAL A 51 -8.36 2.18 4.39
CA VAL A 51 -7.08 2.87 4.19
C VAL A 51 -7.22 4.35 3.81
N ASN A 52 -8.30 5.04 4.22
CA ASN A 52 -8.59 6.46 3.96
C ASN A 52 -7.41 7.40 4.22
#